data_AF-A0A7L1PE89-F1
#
_entry.id   AF-A0A7L1PE89-F1
#
_cell.length_a   1.000
_cell.length_b   1.000
_cell.length_c   1.000
_cell.angle_alpha   90.00
_cell.angle_beta   90.00
_cell.angle_gamma   90.00
#
_symmetry.space_group_name_H-M   'P 1'
#
loop_
_entity.id
_entity.type
_entity.pdbx_description
1 polymer ?
#
loop_
_entity_poly.entity_id
_entity_poly.type
_entity_poly.pdbx_seq_one_letter_code
_entity_poly.pdbx_strand_id
1 'polypeptide(L)'
;MPVARSWVCRKTYVTPRRPFEKSRLDQELKLIGEYGLRNKREVWRVKFTLAKIRKAARELLTLDEKDPRRLFEGNALLRRLVRIGVLDEGKMKLDYILGLKIEDFLERRLQTQVFKLGLAKSIHHARVLIRQRHIR
;
A
#
# COMPACT_ATOMS: atom_id res chain seq x y z
N MET A 1 22.14 -10.73 34.37
CA MET A 1 20.77 -10.17 34.39
C MET A 1 20.18 -10.24 32.99
N PRO A 2 19.01 -10.86 32.76
CA PRO A 2 18.40 -10.84 31.44
C PRO A 2 17.83 -9.44 31.18
N VAL A 3 18.32 -8.80 30.13
CA VAL A 3 17.83 -7.48 29.67
C VAL A 3 16.39 -7.66 29.20
N ALA A 4 15.45 -6.90 29.78
CA ALA A 4 14.05 -6.93 29.35
C ALA A 4 13.97 -6.61 27.85
N ARG A 5 13.53 -7.59 27.04
CA ARG A 5 13.18 -7.34 25.63
C ARG A 5 12.05 -6.32 25.61
N SER A 6 12.36 -5.06 25.30
CA SER A 6 11.34 -4.05 25.05
C SER A 6 10.60 -4.41 23.76
N TRP A 7 9.31 -4.70 23.87
CA TRP A 7 8.46 -4.98 22.71
C TRP A 7 8.22 -3.68 21.94
N VAL A 8 8.91 -3.49 20.81
CA VAL A 8 8.70 -2.32 19.96
C VAL A 8 7.43 -2.49 19.12
N CYS A 9 6.36 -1.80 19.51
CA CYS A 9 5.12 -1.74 18.73
C CYS A 9 4.97 -0.39 18.01
N ARG A 10 4.55 -0.38 16.74
CA ARG A 10 4.33 0.85 15.95
C ARG A 10 2.97 0.83 15.26
N LYS A 11 2.32 2.00 15.19
CA LYS A 11 1.05 2.17 14.47
C LYS A 11 1.26 2.04 12.96
N THR A 12 0.27 1.43 12.29
CA THR A 12 0.28 1.17 10.83
C THR A 12 -0.69 2.06 10.05
N TYR A 13 -1.36 3.00 10.70
CA TYR A 13 -2.28 3.95 10.09
C TYR A 13 -2.21 5.30 10.80
N VAL A 14 -2.68 6.35 10.12
CA VAL A 14 -2.86 7.69 10.68
C VAL A 14 -4.27 8.14 10.38
N THR A 15 -4.93 8.76 11.36
CA THR A 15 -6.27 9.33 11.19
C THR A 15 -6.20 10.67 10.45
N PRO A 16 -7.17 10.95 9.56
CA PRO A 16 -7.24 12.23 8.86
C PRO A 16 -7.44 13.37 9.86
N ARG A 17 -6.85 14.55 9.59
CA ARG A 17 -6.95 15.72 10.45
C ARG A 17 -8.38 16.28 10.53
N ARG A 18 -9.06 16.34 9.39
CA ARG A 18 -10.47 16.80 9.28
C ARG A 18 -11.41 15.59 9.26
N PRO A 19 -12.19 15.35 10.33
CA PRO A 19 -13.04 14.17 10.40
C PRO A 19 -14.19 14.18 9.40
N PHE A 20 -14.88 15.31 9.22
CA PHE A 20 -16.15 15.41 8.48
C PHE A 20 -16.00 16.16 7.15
N GLU A 21 -15.12 15.68 6.29
CA GLU A 21 -14.93 16.24 4.95
C GLU A 21 -15.67 15.39 3.92
N LYS A 22 -16.75 15.92 3.33
CA LYS A 22 -17.66 15.18 2.46
C LYS A 22 -16.94 14.50 1.28
N SER A 23 -16.12 15.26 0.55
CA SER A 23 -15.33 14.75 -0.59
C SER A 23 -14.46 13.54 -0.23
N ARG A 24 -13.77 13.60 0.93
CA ARG A 24 -12.95 12.50 1.43
C ARG A 24 -13.78 11.29 1.85
N LEU A 25 -14.92 11.53 2.50
CA LEU A 25 -15.84 10.47 2.94
C LEU A 25 -16.41 9.71 1.75
N ASP A 26 -16.83 10.42 0.70
CA ASP A 26 -17.38 9.84 -0.53
C ASP A 26 -16.32 9.03 -1.28
N GLN A 27 -15.10 9.56 -1.42
CA GLN A 27 -13.97 8.83 -2.00
C GLN A 27 -13.60 7.56 -1.22
N GLU A 28 -13.57 7.64 0.11
CA GLU A 28 -13.29 6.47 0.95
C GLU A 28 -14.41 5.43 0.85
N LEU A 29 -15.67 5.86 0.76
CA LEU A 29 -16.80 4.94 0.61
C LEU A 29 -16.75 4.23 -0.74
N LYS A 30 -16.42 4.95 -1.82
CA LYS A 30 -16.22 4.37 -3.16
C LYS A 30 -15.15 3.28 -3.14
N LEU A 31 -13.96 3.58 -2.60
CA LEU A 31 -12.87 2.60 -2.48
C LEU A 31 -13.25 1.40 -1.59
N ILE A 32 -14.04 1.62 -0.54
CA ILE A 32 -14.50 0.53 0.34
C ILE A 32 -15.44 -0.42 -0.40
N GLY A 33 -16.37 0.12 -1.19
CA GLY A 33 -17.29 -0.65 -2.02
C GLY A 33 -16.57 -1.42 -3.11
N GLU A 34 -15.75 -0.72 -3.90
CA GLU A 34 -15.02 -1.31 -5.04
C GLU A 34 -14.06 -2.43 -4.62
N TYR A 35 -13.38 -2.30 -3.47
CA TYR A 35 -12.39 -3.29 -3.03
C TYR A 35 -12.89 -4.20 -1.91
N GLY A 36 -14.17 -4.14 -1.55
CA GLY A 36 -14.79 -4.97 -0.51
C GLY A 36 -14.06 -4.88 0.85
N LEU A 37 -13.73 -3.66 1.26
CA LEU A 37 -13.02 -3.38 2.50
C LEU A 37 -14.01 -3.39 3.68
N ARG A 38 -13.55 -3.79 4.89
CA ARG A 38 -14.44 -3.82 6.07
C ARG A 38 -14.54 -2.45 6.73
N ASN A 39 -13.40 -1.78 6.87
CA ASN A 39 -13.26 -0.56 7.66
C ASN A 39 -12.44 0.51 6.93
N LYS A 40 -12.71 1.80 7.20
CA LYS A 40 -11.86 2.94 6.77
C LYS A 40 -10.40 2.81 7.22
N ARG A 41 -10.15 2.09 8.33
CA ARG A 41 -8.78 1.76 8.78
C ARG A 41 -7.97 1.02 7.71
N GLU A 42 -8.58 0.15 6.91
CA GLU A 42 -7.86 -0.54 5.82
C GLU A 42 -7.37 0.44 4.76
N VAL A 43 -8.21 1.41 4.38
CA VAL A 43 -7.82 2.50 3.47
C VAL A 43 -6.71 3.35 4.09
N TRP A 44 -6.83 3.71 5.37
CA TRP A 44 -5.83 4.54 6.05
C TRP A 44 -4.48 3.85 6.21
N ARG A 45 -4.45 2.53 6.35
CA ARG A 45 -3.19 1.76 6.35
C ARG A 45 -2.47 1.89 5.02
N VAL A 46 -3.18 1.72 3.90
CA VAL A 46 -2.61 1.85 2.55
C VAL A 46 -2.16 3.28 2.27
N LYS A 47 -2.99 4.27 2.66
CA LYS A 47 -2.61 5.69 2.59
C LYS A 47 -1.32 5.97 3.35
N PHE A 48 -1.19 5.43 4.56
CA PHE A 48 0.00 5.62 5.40
C PHE A 48 1.25 4.96 4.82
N THR A 49 1.13 3.75 4.28
CA THR A 49 2.26 3.09 3.61
C THR A 49 2.71 3.84 2.37
N LEU A 50 1.76 4.31 1.55
CA LEU A 50 2.05 5.11 0.37
C LEU A 50 2.71 6.45 0.74
N ALA A 51 2.24 7.12 1.80
CA ALA A 51 2.86 8.34 2.30
C ALA A 51 4.32 8.15 2.74
N LYS A 52 4.64 7.02 3.40
CA LYS A 52 6.03 6.68 3.76
C LYS A 52 6.90 6.46 2.53
N ILE A 53 6.40 5.74 1.54
CA ILE A 53 7.11 5.45 0.30
C ILE A 53 7.38 6.75 -0.47
N ARG A 54 6.38 7.62 -0.60
CA ARG A 54 6.54 8.94 -1.22
C ARG A 54 7.48 9.86 -0.45
N LYS A 55 7.48 9.80 0.89
CA LYS A 55 8.43 10.57 1.70
C LYS A 55 9.86 10.14 1.40
N ALA A 56 10.14 8.85 1.44
CA ALA A 56 11.47 8.31 1.11
C ALA A 56 11.88 8.68 -0.32
N ALA A 57 10.98 8.53 -1.30
CA ALA A 57 11.28 8.92 -2.69
C ALA A 57 11.64 10.41 -2.82
N ARG A 58 10.92 11.32 -2.12
CA ARG A 58 11.24 12.76 -2.14
C ARG A 58 12.60 13.07 -1.53
N GLU A 59 12.96 12.42 -0.42
CA GLU A 59 14.27 12.59 0.22
C GLU A 59 15.42 12.08 -0.67
N LEU A 60 15.19 11.02 -1.44
CA LEU A 60 16.18 10.50 -2.38
C LEU A 60 16.31 11.36 -3.64
N LEU A 61 15.21 11.95 -4.11
CA LEU A 61 15.22 12.82 -5.29
C LEU A 61 15.92 14.16 -5.07
N THR A 62 16.06 14.62 -3.83
CA THR A 62 16.84 15.83 -3.50
C THR A 62 18.35 15.63 -3.56
N LEU A 63 18.83 14.38 -3.51
CA LEU A 63 20.26 14.06 -3.61
C LEU A 63 20.72 14.04 -5.06
N ASP A 64 22.02 14.20 -5.29
CA ASP A 64 22.61 14.04 -6.62
C ASP A 64 22.38 12.64 -7.20
N GLU A 65 22.27 12.51 -8.52
CA GLU A 65 22.00 11.24 -9.19
C GLU A 65 23.06 10.17 -8.91
N LYS A 66 24.32 10.57 -8.69
CA LYS A 66 25.43 9.65 -8.43
C LYS A 66 25.69 9.41 -6.95
N ASP A 67 24.88 9.98 -6.07
CA ASP A 67 25.03 9.78 -4.63
C ASP A 67 24.82 8.29 -4.27
N PRO A 68 25.73 7.69 -3.46
CA PRO A 68 25.66 6.27 -3.13
C PRO A 68 24.39 5.89 -2.36
N ARG A 69 23.84 6.77 -1.51
CA ARG A 69 22.57 6.50 -0.82
C ARG A 69 21.41 6.49 -1.80
N ARG A 70 21.37 7.44 -2.74
CA ARG A 70 20.32 7.50 -3.77
C ARG A 70 20.30 6.22 -4.61
N LEU A 71 21.48 5.77 -5.06
CA LEU A 71 21.60 4.55 -5.85
C LEU A 71 21.20 3.31 -5.08
N PHE A 72 21.64 3.16 -3.83
CA PHE A 72 21.35 1.97 -3.03
C PHE A 72 19.89 1.93 -2.54
N GLU A 73 19.46 2.96 -1.80
CA GLU A 73 18.12 3.03 -1.22
C GLU A 73 17.05 3.15 -2.32
N GLY A 74 17.33 3.90 -3.39
CA GLY A 74 16.41 4.07 -4.52
C GLY A 74 16.16 2.76 -5.26
N ASN A 75 17.22 2.01 -5.58
CA ASN A 75 17.09 0.70 -6.22
C ASN A 75 16.39 -0.31 -5.31
N ALA A 76 16.68 -0.29 -4.00
CA ALA A 76 15.99 -1.16 -3.05
C ALA A 76 14.48 -0.88 -3.01
N LEU A 77 14.09 0.39 -3.03
CA LEU A 77 12.69 0.81 -3.01
C LEU A 77 11.97 0.44 -4.32
N LEU A 78 12.60 0.66 -5.48
CA LEU A 78 12.08 0.25 -6.78
C LEU A 78 11.89 -1.27 -6.87
N ARG A 79 12.91 -2.06 -6.50
CA ARG A 79 12.81 -3.54 -6.50
C ARG A 79 11.67 -4.05 -5.62
N ARG A 80 11.44 -3.42 -4.46
CA ARG A 80 10.34 -3.79 -3.58
C ARG A 80 8.97 -3.52 -4.22
N LEU A 81 8.81 -2.40 -4.92
CA LEU A 81 7.55 -2.04 -5.57
C LEU A 81 7.25 -2.93 -6.79
N VAL A 82 8.27 -3.25 -7.58
CA VAL A 82 8.16 -4.19 -8.71
C VAL A 82 7.80 -5.59 -8.21
N ARG A 83 8.44 -6.07 -7.14
CA ARG A 83 8.12 -7.38 -6.55
C ARG A 83 6.67 -7.52 -6.08
N ILE A 84 6.08 -6.44 -5.56
CA ILE A 84 4.65 -6.43 -5.16
C ILE A 84 3.74 -6.29 -6.39
N GLY A 85 4.28 -5.85 -7.54
CA GLY A 85 3.54 -5.61 -8.77
C GLY A 85 2.76 -4.29 -8.77
N VAL A 86 3.21 -3.31 -7.97
CA VAL A 86 2.61 -1.94 -7.94
C VAL A 86 3.16 -1.09 -9.09
N LEU A 87 4.41 -1.35 -9.48
CA LEU A 87 5.09 -0.64 -10.55
C LEU A 87 5.47 -1.65 -11.64
N ASP A 88 5.33 -1.23 -12.89
CA ASP A 88 5.71 -2.03 -14.05
C ASP A 88 7.23 -2.01 -14.27
N GLU A 89 7.77 -3.06 -14.87
CA GLU A 89 9.23 -3.24 -15.07
C GLU A 89 9.81 -2.16 -16.00
N GLY A 90 9.01 -1.65 -16.94
CA GLY A 90 9.41 -0.54 -17.82
C GLY A 90 9.48 0.83 -17.14
N LYS A 91 9.03 0.96 -15.88
CA LYS A 91 8.92 2.24 -15.17
C LYS A 91 9.86 2.33 -13.96
N MET A 92 11.09 1.83 -14.08
CA MET A 92 12.10 1.88 -13.00
C MET A 92 12.76 3.26 -12.82
N LYS A 93 11.98 4.32 -12.64
CA LYS A 93 12.47 5.64 -12.23
C LYS A 93 11.81 6.08 -10.92
N LEU A 94 12.55 6.82 -10.09
CA LEU A 94 12.07 7.33 -8.80
C LEU A 94 10.86 8.26 -8.95
N ASP A 95 10.77 9.00 -10.05
CA ASP A 95 9.68 9.95 -10.32
C ASP A 95 8.31 9.27 -10.41
N TYR A 96 8.23 8.06 -10.97
CA TYR A 96 6.98 7.31 -11.09
C TYR A 96 6.37 6.95 -9.74
N ILE A 97 7.20 6.86 -8.68
CA ILE A 97 6.75 6.54 -7.33
C ILE A 97 5.90 7.68 -6.76
N LEU A 98 6.17 8.94 -7.16
CA LEU A 98 5.36 10.09 -6.75
C LEU A 98 3.96 10.03 -7.36
N GLY A 99 3.82 9.46 -8.56
CA GLY A 99 2.55 9.31 -9.28
C GLY A 99 1.64 8.19 -8.77
N LEU A 100 2.12 7.29 -7.90
CA LEU A 100 1.36 6.13 -7.45
C LEU A 100 0.05 6.49 -6.74
N LYS A 101 -1.03 5.79 -7.09
CA LYS A 101 -2.34 5.93 -6.47
C LYS A 101 -2.56 4.88 -5.39
N ILE A 102 -3.61 5.07 -4.61
CA ILE A 102 -4.02 4.10 -3.56
C ILE A 102 -4.54 2.82 -4.22
N GLU A 103 -5.20 2.96 -5.36
CA GLU A 103 -5.76 1.88 -6.18
C GLU A 103 -4.68 0.85 -6.53
N ASP A 104 -3.50 1.28 -6.99
CA ASP A 104 -2.39 0.41 -7.38
C ASP A 104 -2.01 -0.60 -6.27
N PHE A 105 -2.08 -0.18 -5.01
CA PHE A 105 -1.83 -1.07 -3.86
C PHE A 105 -3.03 -1.94 -3.51
N LEU A 106 -4.26 -1.43 -3.65
CA LEU A 106 -5.47 -2.19 -3.37
C LEU A 106 -5.70 -3.29 -4.40
N GLU A 107 -5.26 -3.09 -5.65
CA GLU A 107 -5.30 -4.10 -6.69
C GLU A 107 -4.40 -5.30 -6.42
N ARG A 108 -3.29 -5.11 -5.70
CA ARG A 108 -2.33 -6.18 -5.38
C ARG A 108 -2.71 -7.00 -4.15
N ARG A 109 -3.84 -6.69 -3.49
CA ARG A 109 -4.31 -7.49 -2.35
C ARG A 109 -4.77 -8.86 -2.82
N LEU A 110 -4.52 -9.88 -1.98
CA LEU A 110 -4.99 -11.25 -2.27
C LEU A 110 -6.49 -11.31 -2.58
N GLN A 111 -7.31 -10.52 -1.87
CA GLN A 111 -8.75 -10.44 -2.09
C GLN A 111 -9.12 -10.02 -3.53
N THR A 112 -8.46 -9.00 -4.07
CA THR A 112 -8.70 -8.53 -5.44
C THR A 112 -8.06 -9.44 -6.47
N GLN A 113 -6.89 -10.00 -6.18
CA GLN A 113 -6.25 -10.98 -7.05
C GLN A 113 -7.11 -12.23 -7.24
N VAL A 114 -7.66 -12.79 -6.15
CA VAL A 114 -8.60 -13.93 -6.20
C VAL A 114 -9.83 -13.63 -7.04
N PHE A 115 -10.37 -12.41 -6.93
CA PHE A 115 -11.49 -11.98 -7.75
C PHE A 115 -11.12 -11.81 -9.22
N LYS A 116 -9.97 -11.17 -9.52
CA LYS A 116 -9.46 -11.00 -10.89
C LYS A 116 -9.12 -12.34 -11.56
N LEU A 117 -8.70 -13.35 -10.81
CA LEU A 117 -8.45 -14.71 -11.29
C LEU A 117 -9.73 -15.52 -11.54
N GLY A 118 -10.92 -14.98 -11.26
CA GLY A 118 -12.20 -15.65 -11.51
C GLY A 118 -12.56 -16.75 -10.50
N LEU A 119 -11.75 -16.95 -9.44
CA LEU A 119 -12.00 -17.96 -8.40
C LEU A 119 -13.20 -17.62 -7.52
N ALA A 120 -13.62 -16.34 -7.50
CA ALA A 120 -14.75 -15.86 -6.73
C ALA A 120 -15.71 -15.04 -7.60
N LYS A 121 -17.01 -15.28 -7.43
CA LYS A 121 -18.09 -14.52 -8.10
C LYS A 121 -18.13 -13.02 -7.77
N SER A 122 -17.60 -12.61 -6.61
CA SER A 122 -17.61 -11.23 -6.11
C SER A 122 -16.43 -11.00 -5.17
N ILE A 123 -16.05 -9.74 -4.98
CA ILE A 123 -14.98 -9.32 -4.06
C ILE A 123 -15.32 -9.65 -2.60
N HIS A 124 -16.61 -9.62 -2.23
CA HIS A 124 -17.06 -10.06 -0.91
C HIS A 124 -16.96 -11.59 -0.76
N HIS A 125 -17.26 -12.34 -1.82
CA HIS A 125 -17.10 -13.79 -1.85
C HIS A 125 -15.62 -14.18 -1.72
N ALA A 126 -14.72 -13.49 -2.44
CA ALA A 126 -13.27 -13.70 -2.32
C ALA A 126 -12.79 -13.56 -0.86
N ARG A 127 -13.31 -12.55 -0.14
CA ARG A 127 -12.97 -12.34 1.28
C ARG A 127 -13.41 -13.50 2.16
N VAL A 128 -14.60 -14.06 1.92
CA VAL A 128 -15.13 -15.20 2.67
C VAL A 128 -14.28 -16.46 2.42
N LEU A 129 -13.95 -16.75 1.16
CA LEU A 129 -13.10 -17.89 0.80
C LEU A 129 -11.71 -17.82 1.45
N ILE A 130 -11.08 -16.64 1.44
CA ILE A 130 -9.79 -16.42 2.12
C ILE A 130 -9.93 -16.65 3.62
N ARG A 131 -10.98 -16.10 4.25
CA ARG A 131 -11.23 -16.27 5.69
C ARG A 131 -11.46 -17.73 6.08
N GLN A 132 -12.14 -18.49 5.22
CA GLN A 132 -12.43 -19.91 5.41
C GLN A 132 -11.24 -20.82 5.06
N ARG A 133 -10.11 -20.26 4.61
CA ARG A 133 -8.89 -21.01 4.21
C ARG A 133 -9.10 -21.94 3.01
N HIS A 134 -10.00 -21.58 2.10
CA HIS A 134 -10.21 -22.31 0.84
C HIS A 134 -9.16 -21.96 -0.24
N ILE A 135 -8.32 -20.96 0.02
CA ILE A 135 -7.32 -20.42 -0.90
C ILE A 135 -5.96 -20.54 -0.22
N ARG A 136 -4.96 -21.04 -0.95
CA ARG A 136 -3.61 -21.32 -0.47
C ARG A 136 -2.57 -20.52 -1.25
#